data_AF-A0A522HZW2-F1
#
_entry.id   AF-A0A522HZW2-F1
#
_cell.length_a   1.000
_cell.length_b   1.000
_cell.length_c   1.000
_cell.angle_alpha   90.00
_cell.angle_beta   90.00
_cell.angle_gamma   90.00
#
_symmetry.space_group_name_H-M   'P 1'
#
loop_
_entity.id
_entity.type
_entity.pdbx_description
1 polymer ?
#
loop_
_entity_poly.entity_id
_entity_poly.type
_entity_poly.pdbx_seq_one_letter_code
_entity_poly.pdbx_strand_id
1 'polypeptide(L)'
;MKHAPLRGRTLLAAALVLMLGACAHAPARLDQPALRDDVPLAGLQAPARTGWPTTQWWRQYQDPQLDELMDRAMRQSPNLALAQSRVNNAGQS
;
A
#
# COMPACT_ATOMS: atom_id res chain seq x y z
N MET A 1 15.29 -53.58 4.03
CA MET A 1 14.75 -52.30 4.54
C MET A 1 15.40 -51.17 3.75
N LYS A 2 14.79 -50.78 2.64
CA LYS A 2 15.31 -49.73 1.75
C LYS A 2 14.43 -48.50 1.98
N HIS A 3 14.78 -47.64 2.93
CA HIS A 3 14.05 -46.38 3.08
C HIS A 3 14.34 -45.54 1.83
N ALA A 4 13.34 -45.49 0.95
CA ALA A 4 13.45 -44.89 -0.36
C ALA A 4 13.88 -43.41 -0.23
N PRO A 5 14.97 -42.99 -0.92
CA PRO A 5 15.48 -41.60 -0.87
C PRO A 5 14.46 -40.57 -1.38
N LEU A 6 13.40 -41.04 -2.03
CA LEU A 6 12.24 -40.27 -2.47
C LEU A 6 11.45 -39.67 -1.31
N ARG A 7 11.31 -40.37 -0.16
CA ARG A 7 10.57 -39.85 1.00
C ARG A 7 11.27 -38.66 1.65
N GLY A 8 12.61 -38.65 1.65
CA GLY A 8 13.41 -37.53 2.16
C GLY A 8 13.29 -36.28 1.27
N ARG A 9 13.31 -36.45 -0.06
CA ARG A 9 13.12 -35.35 -1.01
C ARG A 9 11.73 -34.73 -0.93
N THR A 10 10.68 -35.53 -0.75
CA THR A 10 9.31 -35.01 -0.55
C THR A 10 9.15 -34.24 0.75
N LEU A 11 9.78 -34.70 1.85
CA LEU A 11 9.73 -33.98 3.13
C LEU A 11 10.49 -32.64 3.07
N LEU A 12 11.65 -32.62 2.41
CA LEU A 12 12.41 -31.40 2.19
C LEU A 12 11.64 -30.39 1.33
N ALA A 13 10.99 -30.86 0.25
CA ALA A 13 10.18 -30.02 -0.62
C ALA A 13 8.96 -29.44 0.12
N ALA A 14 8.28 -30.26 0.94
CA ALA A 14 7.15 -29.79 1.76
C ALA A 14 7.59 -28.74 2.79
N ALA A 15 8.71 -28.97 3.48
CA ALA A 15 9.27 -28.00 4.43
C ALA A 15 9.64 -26.67 3.75
N LEU A 16 10.20 -26.74 2.55
CA LEU A 16 10.52 -25.54 1.76
C LEU A 16 9.23 -24.78 1.39
N VAL A 17 8.20 -25.45 0.87
CA VAL A 17 6.91 -24.81 0.53
C VAL A 17 6.26 -24.16 1.77
N LEU A 18 6.30 -24.82 2.92
CA LEU A 18 5.79 -24.28 4.18
C LEU A 18 6.56 -23.03 4.64
N MET A 19 7.90 -23.01 4.51
CA MET A 19 8.69 -21.81 4.83
C MET A 19 8.38 -20.64 3.90
N LEU A 20 8.14 -20.88 2.61
CA LEU A 20 7.82 -19.79 1.66
C LEU A 20 6.41 -19.21 1.89
N GLY A 21 5.45 -20.00 2.40
CA GLY A 21 4.08 -19.54 2.67
C GLY A 21 3.95 -18.67 3.94
N ALA A 22 4.94 -18.69 4.83
CA ALA A 22 4.86 -18.01 6.13
C ALA A 22 4.89 -16.47 6.02
N CYS A 23 5.53 -15.91 4.98
CA CYS A 23 5.67 -14.45 4.85
C CYS A 23 4.47 -13.77 4.16
N ALA A 24 3.51 -14.52 3.61
CA ALA A 24 2.38 -13.99 2.86
C ALA A 24 1.03 -14.12 3.59
N HIS A 25 1.04 -14.49 4.88
CA HIS A 25 -0.19 -14.60 5.66
C HIS A 25 -0.73 -13.22 6.01
N ALA A 26 -1.44 -12.61 5.07
CA ALA A 26 -2.21 -11.41 5.30
C ALA A 26 -3.30 -11.71 6.35
N PRO A 27 -3.48 -10.86 7.37
CA PRO A 27 -4.59 -11.03 8.31
C PRO A 27 -5.91 -11.07 7.55
N ALA A 28 -6.87 -11.85 8.08
CA ALA A 28 -8.21 -11.91 7.53
C ALA A 28 -8.75 -10.49 7.28
N ARG A 29 -9.48 -10.32 6.17
CA ARG A 29 -10.08 -9.04 5.79
C ARG A 29 -10.86 -8.53 7.00
N LEU A 30 -10.39 -7.43 7.61
CA LEU A 30 -11.10 -6.78 8.70
C LEU A 30 -12.46 -6.34 8.17
N ASP A 31 -13.50 -6.45 9.00
CA ASP A 31 -14.82 -5.94 8.66
C ASP A 31 -14.70 -4.48 8.25
N GLN A 32 -15.38 -4.14 7.15
CA GLN A 32 -15.31 -2.82 6.57
C GLN A 32 -15.88 -1.81 7.58
N PRO A 33 -15.13 -0.76 7.95
CA PRO A 33 -15.69 0.26 8.83
C PRO A 33 -16.90 0.86 8.12
N ALA A 34 -18.05 0.87 8.79
CA ALA A 34 -19.26 1.51 8.27
C ALA A 34 -18.93 2.98 8.01
N LEU A 35 -18.89 3.37 6.73
CA LEU A 35 -18.69 4.76 6.37
C LEU A 35 -19.92 5.54 6.83
N ARG A 36 -19.69 6.57 7.64
CA ARG A 36 -20.76 7.40 8.18
C ARG A 36 -21.24 8.35 7.10
N ASP A 37 -22.42 8.07 6.54
CA ASP A 37 -23.11 8.99 5.63
C ASP A 37 -23.56 10.29 6.32
N ASP A 38 -23.61 10.28 7.66
CA ASP A 38 -24.04 11.40 8.49
C ASP A 38 -22.91 12.35 8.90
N VAL A 39 -21.70 12.24 8.33
CA VAL A 39 -20.69 13.28 8.51
C VAL A 39 -21.15 14.51 7.72
N PRO A 40 -21.53 15.63 8.37
CA PRO A 40 -21.96 16.82 7.66
C PRO A 40 -20.74 17.49 7.05
N LEU A 41 -20.28 16.97 5.92
CA LEU A 41 -19.40 17.69 5.00
C LEU A 41 -20.18 18.85 4.35
N ALA A 42 -21.51 18.72 4.25
CA ALA A 42 -22.43 19.79 3.91
C ALA A 42 -22.36 20.90 4.99
N GLY A 43 -21.70 22.00 4.65
CA GLY A 43 -21.48 23.13 5.56
C GLY A 43 -20.01 23.36 5.93
N LEU A 44 -19.12 22.41 5.63
CA LEU A 44 -17.69 22.71 5.54
C LEU A 44 -17.47 23.52 4.26
N GLN A 45 -17.63 24.83 4.38
CA GLN A 45 -16.95 25.78 3.50
C GLN A 45 -15.47 25.53 3.71
N ALA A 46 -14.88 24.55 3.02
CA ALA A 46 -13.44 24.49 2.87
C ALA A 46 -13.13 25.79 2.13
N PRO A 47 -12.52 26.80 2.79
CA PRO A 47 -12.07 27.96 2.06
C PRO A 47 -11.18 27.37 0.96
N ALA A 48 -11.31 27.84 -0.30
CA ALA A 48 -10.32 27.52 -1.32
C ALA A 48 -8.97 27.85 -0.68
N ARG A 49 -8.22 26.82 -0.21
CA ARG A 49 -7.32 26.96 0.94
C ARG A 49 -6.34 28.10 0.68
N THR A 50 -6.62 29.27 1.22
CA THR A 50 -5.77 30.44 1.05
C THR A 50 -4.49 30.12 1.81
N GLY A 51 -3.38 29.99 1.07
CA GLY A 51 -2.10 29.57 1.63
C GLY A 51 -1.78 28.08 1.54
N TRP A 52 -2.62 27.24 0.93
CA TRP A 52 -2.16 25.90 0.55
C TRP A 52 -1.21 26.00 -0.64
N PRO A 53 -0.03 25.36 -0.56
CA PRO A 53 0.95 25.53 -1.60
C PRO A 53 0.54 24.72 -2.85
N THR A 54 1.09 25.09 -4.02
CA THR A 54 0.82 24.38 -5.28
C THR A 54 1.16 22.90 -5.17
N THR A 55 0.56 22.05 -6.00
CA THR A 55 0.87 20.61 -6.01
C THR A 55 2.37 20.30 -6.06
N GLN A 56 3.14 21.10 -6.80
CA GLN A 56 4.59 20.99 -6.92
C GLN A 56 5.33 22.10 -6.16
N TRP A 57 4.91 22.35 -4.93
CA TRP A 57 5.43 23.43 -4.08
C TRP A 57 6.95 23.46 -3.92
N TRP A 58 7.60 22.30 -3.99
CA TRP A 58 9.06 22.19 -3.85
C TRP A 58 9.83 22.85 -5.00
N ARG A 59 9.21 23.08 -6.16
CA ARG A 59 9.86 23.76 -7.30
C ARG A 59 10.29 25.19 -7.00
N GLN A 60 9.71 25.81 -5.98
CA GLN A 60 10.12 27.14 -5.53
C GLN A 60 11.58 27.21 -5.07
N TYR A 61 12.18 26.07 -4.69
CA TYR A 61 13.59 26.00 -4.27
C TYR A 61 14.58 25.98 -5.44
N GLN A 62 14.09 25.82 -6.68
CA GLN A 62 14.92 25.81 -7.89
C GLN A 62 16.08 24.79 -7.81
N ASP A 63 15.83 23.63 -7.21
CA ASP A 63 16.79 22.55 -7.06
C ASP A 63 16.44 21.38 -8.01
N PRO A 64 17.20 21.19 -9.11
CA PRO A 64 16.97 20.10 -10.04
C PRO A 64 17.11 18.71 -9.42
N GLN A 65 17.97 18.55 -8.40
CA GLN A 65 18.13 17.27 -7.71
C GLN A 65 16.86 16.92 -6.92
N LEU A 66 16.27 17.92 -6.25
CA LEU A 66 15.02 17.74 -5.53
C LEU A 66 13.88 17.38 -6.48
N ASP A 67 13.80 18.04 -7.64
CA ASP A 67 12.80 17.72 -8.65
C ASP A 67 12.89 16.27 -9.12
N GLU A 68 14.10 15.79 -9.43
CA GLU A 68 14.31 14.40 -9.81
C GLU A 68 13.94 13.40 -8.70
N LEU A 69 14.26 13.74 -7.44
CA LEU A 69 13.92 12.89 -6.29
C LEU A 69 12.41 12.77 -6.12
N MET A 70 11.68 13.89 -6.23
CA MET A 70 10.23 13.90 -6.15
C MET A 70 9.60 13.11 -7.31
N ASP A 71 10.09 13.28 -8.54
CA ASP A 71 9.58 12.55 -9.71
C ASP A 71 9.84 11.04 -9.63
N ARG A 72 10.97 10.61 -9.06
CA ARG A 72 11.24 9.19 -8.79
C ARG A 72 10.31 8.67 -7.70
N ALA A 73 10.17 9.40 -6.60
CA ALA A 73 9.32 9.02 -5.48
C ALA A 73 7.85 8.87 -5.90
N MET A 74 7.32 9.79 -6.70
CA MET A 74 5.93 9.71 -7.17
C MET A 74 5.67 8.55 -8.12
N ARG A 75 6.63 8.21 -8.99
CA ARG A 75 6.45 7.13 -9.98
C ARG A 75 6.61 5.73 -9.41
N GLN A 76 7.51 5.55 -8.43
CA GLN A 76 7.96 4.23 -8.01
C GLN A 76 7.72 3.92 -6.54
N SER A 77 6.94 4.73 -5.80
CA SER A 77 6.68 4.50 -4.38
C SER A 77 5.72 3.33 -4.13
N PRO A 78 6.17 2.25 -3.47
CA PRO A 78 5.29 1.15 -3.07
C PRO A 78 4.24 1.60 -2.04
N ASN A 79 4.59 2.60 -1.22
CA ASN A 79 3.69 3.16 -0.22
C ASN A 79 2.51 3.90 -0.88
N LEU A 80 2.76 4.63 -1.97
CA LEU A 80 1.69 5.29 -2.74
C LEU A 80 0.78 4.26 -3.41
N ALA A 81 1.34 3.19 -3.97
CA ALA A 81 0.56 2.09 -4.54
C ALA A 81 -0.35 1.42 -3.49
N LEU A 82 0.17 1.18 -2.28
CA LEU A 82 -0.61 0.65 -1.17
C LEU A 82 -1.70 1.62 -0.71
N ALA A 83 -1.39 2.92 -0.62
CA ALA A 83 -2.36 3.95 -0.26
C ALA A 83 -3.51 4.01 -1.28
N GLN A 84 -3.22 3.95 -2.59
CA GLN A 84 -4.24 3.90 -3.63
C GLN A 84 -5.15 2.68 -3.49
N SER A 85 -4.57 1.51 -3.18
CA SER A 85 -5.35 0.29 -2.92
C SER A 85 -6.33 0.49 -1.75
N ARG A 86 -5.90 1.14 -0.66
CA ARG A 86 -6.77 1.44 0.49
C ARG A 86 -7.93 2.37 0.12
N VAL A 87 -7.67 3.40 -0.68
CA VAL A 87 -8.71 4.33 -1.18
C VAL A 87 -9.72 3.58 -2.08
N ASN A 88 -9.22 2.78 -3.01
CA ASN A 88 -10.08 1.98 -3.90
C ASN A 88 -10.94 0.99 -3.10
N ASN A 89 -10.39 0.34 -2.08
CA ASN A 89 -11.13 -0.57 -1.22
C ASN A 89 -12.24 0.14 -0.44
N ALA A 90 -12.02 1.39 0.00
CA ALA A 90 -13.04 2.17 0.69
C ALA A 90 -14.19 2.62 -0.22
N GLY A 91 -13.93 2.89 -1.51
CA GLY A 91 -14.96 3.33 -2.47
C GLY A 91 -15.75 2.21 -3.14
N GLN A 92 -15.44 0.94 -2.88
CA GLN A 92 -16.19 -0.23 -3.39
C GLN A 92 -17.26 -0.73 -2.39
N SER A 93 -17.48 0.00 -1.30
CA SER A 93 -18.60 -0.17 -0.36
C SER A 93 -19.85 0.55 -0.86
#